data_AF-A0A924RHI4-F1
#
_entry.id   AF-A0A924RHI4-F1
#
_cell.length_a   1.000
_cell.length_b   1.000
_cell.length_c   1.000
_cell.angle_alpha   90.00
_cell.angle_beta   90.00
_cell.angle_gamma   90.00
#
_symmetry.space_group_name_H-M   'P 1'
#
loop_
_entity.id
_entity.type
_entity.pdbx_description
1 polymer ?
#
loop_
_entity_poly.entity_id
_entity_poly.type
_entity_poly.pdbx_seq_one_letter_code
_entity_poly.pdbx_strand_id
1 'polypeptide(L)'
;MRAQQGDGPAHPVVRPELVAMGWALAALTAVVVVLGTVVTGSGPHSGDADSPARLGLDPRAMSWLHSDSVLVWFGLLLTLLVALRLTDGPRPARRAAVVTLGVGLAQGLIGYVQYATGLPVVAVALHMLGACLLVVAVTRLLMTMRERLPA
;
A
#
# COMPACT_ATOMS: atom_id res chain seq x y z
N MET A 1 -5.93 -13.08 -11.53
CA MET A 1 -6.61 -12.64 -10.28
C MET A 1 -8.10 -12.98 -10.24
N ARG A 2 -8.83 -13.03 -11.38
CA ARG A 2 -10.20 -13.58 -11.47
C ARG A 2 -10.27 -15.10 -11.67
N ALA A 3 -9.20 -15.73 -12.14
CA ALA A 3 -9.16 -17.15 -12.51
C ALA A 3 -9.42 -18.16 -11.36
N GLN A 4 -9.66 -17.71 -10.12
CA GLN A 4 -9.92 -18.57 -8.96
C GLN A 4 -11.20 -18.18 -8.19
N GLN A 5 -12.03 -17.27 -8.70
CA GLN A 5 -13.31 -16.90 -8.08
C GLN A 5 -14.45 -17.30 -9.00
N GLY A 6 -15.56 -17.80 -8.45
CA GLY A 6 -16.80 -18.01 -9.22
C GLY A 6 -17.41 -16.70 -9.68
N ASP A 7 -18.39 -16.78 -10.58
CA ASP A 7 -19.04 -15.60 -11.18
C ASP A 7 -20.20 -15.03 -10.35
N GLY A 8 -20.58 -15.69 -9.25
CA GLY A 8 -21.66 -15.27 -8.37
C GLY A 8 -21.37 -13.99 -7.56
N PRO A 9 -22.39 -13.51 -6.81
CA PRO A 9 -22.26 -12.34 -5.94
C PRO A 9 -21.19 -12.57 -4.86
N ALA A 10 -20.52 -11.49 -4.45
CA ALA A 10 -19.46 -11.57 -3.45
C ALA A 10 -20.06 -11.56 -2.03
N HIS A 11 -19.75 -12.58 -1.24
CA HIS A 11 -20.16 -12.70 0.16
C HIS A 11 -18.96 -12.50 1.09
N PRO A 12 -19.05 -11.61 2.10
CA PRO A 12 -18.00 -11.48 3.10
C PRO A 12 -17.77 -12.77 3.88
N VAL A 13 -16.50 -13.16 4.06
CA VAL A 13 -16.08 -14.32 4.88
C VAL A 13 -15.43 -13.88 6.21
N VAL A 14 -15.51 -12.58 6.50
CA VAL A 14 -15.05 -11.95 7.73
C VAL A 14 -16.13 -11.00 8.23
N ARG A 15 -16.00 -10.54 9.48
CA ARG A 15 -16.93 -9.57 10.05
C ARG A 15 -16.97 -8.26 9.24
N PRO A 16 -18.12 -7.55 9.19
CA PRO A 16 -18.26 -6.31 8.42
C PRO A 16 -17.22 -5.23 8.77
N GLU A 17 -16.82 -5.14 10.04
CA GLU A 17 -15.83 -4.17 10.49
C GLU A 17 -14.46 -4.42 9.86
N LEU A 18 -14.09 -5.70 9.65
CA LEU A 18 -12.83 -6.06 8.99
C LEU A 18 -12.88 -5.78 7.48
N VAL A 19 -14.06 -5.91 6.86
CA VAL A 19 -14.26 -5.47 5.47
C VAL A 19 -14.08 -3.97 5.36
N ALA A 20 -14.66 -3.19 6.27
CA ALA A 20 -14.50 -1.73 6.31
C ALA A 20 -13.04 -1.32 6.52
N MET A 21 -12.32 -1.97 7.45
CA MET A 21 -10.88 -1.77 7.65
C MET A 21 -10.07 -2.11 6.39
N GLY A 22 -10.44 -3.17 5.68
CA GLY A 22 -9.84 -3.53 4.39
C GLY A 22 -9.98 -2.42 3.35
N TRP A 23 -11.17 -1.87 3.20
CA TRP A 23 -11.43 -0.76 2.28
C TRP A 23 -10.73 0.53 2.72
N ALA A 24 -10.70 0.82 4.02
CA ALA A 24 -9.94 1.93 4.58
C ALA A 24 -8.44 1.79 4.28
N LEU A 25 -7.89 0.58 4.40
CA LEU A 25 -6.49 0.30 4.04
C LEU A 25 -6.23 0.53 2.55
N ALA A 26 -7.15 0.12 1.67
CA ALA A 26 -7.04 0.37 0.23
C ALA A 26 -7.12 1.86 -0.11
N ALA A 27 -8.05 2.60 0.50
CA ALA A 27 -8.14 4.05 0.34
C ALA A 27 -6.85 4.75 0.82
N LEU A 28 -6.32 4.35 1.96
CA LEU A 28 -5.07 4.88 2.49
C LEU A 28 -3.86 4.50 1.61
N THR A 29 -3.88 3.31 1.00
CA THR A 29 -2.87 2.92 -0.01
C THR A 29 -2.90 3.88 -1.20
N ALA A 30 -4.08 4.27 -1.68
CA ALA A 30 -4.20 5.25 -2.75
C ALA A 30 -3.66 6.63 -2.33
N VAL A 31 -3.95 7.07 -1.10
CA VAL A 31 -3.38 8.31 -0.53
C VAL A 31 -1.85 8.25 -0.47
N VAL A 32 -1.27 7.17 0.03
CA VAL A 32 0.19 6.96 0.10
C VAL A 32 0.80 7.05 -1.31
N VAL A 33 0.21 6.38 -2.30
CA VAL A 33 0.69 6.42 -3.70
C VAL A 33 0.63 7.84 -4.27
N VAL A 34 -0.47 8.56 -4.06
CA VAL A 34 -0.61 9.97 -4.51
C VAL A 34 0.42 10.86 -3.81
N LEU A 35 0.62 10.73 -2.50
CA LEU A 35 1.65 11.50 -1.80
C LEU A 35 3.06 11.15 -2.31
N GLY A 36 3.30 9.90 -2.69
CA GLY A 36 4.58 9.49 -3.31
C GLY A 36 4.84 10.19 -4.65
N THR A 37 3.81 10.39 -5.47
CA THR A 37 3.95 11.17 -6.72
C THR A 37 4.18 12.65 -6.45
N VAL A 38 3.54 13.22 -5.40
CA VAL A 38 3.79 14.59 -4.96
C VAL A 38 5.24 14.77 -4.48
N VAL A 39 5.77 13.82 -3.70
CA VAL A 39 7.18 13.82 -3.28
C VAL A 39 8.10 13.82 -4.50
N THR A 40 7.84 12.94 -5.46
CA THR A 40 8.63 12.85 -6.70
C THR A 40 8.58 14.15 -7.50
N GLY A 41 7.40 14.75 -7.66
CA GLY A 41 7.20 16.02 -8.37
C GLY A 41 7.78 17.24 -7.66
N SER A 42 8.01 17.14 -6.35
CA SER A 42 8.68 18.18 -5.56
C SER A 42 10.20 18.05 -5.60
N GLY A 43 10.72 16.84 -5.82
CA GLY A 43 12.16 16.57 -5.83
C GLY A 43 12.89 16.95 -7.13
N PRO A 44 14.22 16.70 -7.18
CA PRO A 44 15.04 17.00 -8.36
C PRO A 44 14.70 16.14 -9.59
N HIS A 45 13.94 15.06 -9.41
CA HIS A 45 13.46 14.18 -10.48
C HIS A 45 11.99 14.46 -10.82
N SER A 46 11.58 15.73 -10.88
CA SER A 46 10.19 16.15 -11.08
C SER A 46 9.63 15.92 -12.50
N GLY A 47 10.44 15.34 -13.41
CA GLY A 47 10.05 15.07 -14.79
C GLY A 47 10.19 16.26 -15.74
N ASP A 48 10.77 17.37 -15.28
CA ASP A 48 11.07 18.57 -16.06
C ASP A 48 12.56 18.91 -15.88
N ALA A 49 13.32 18.91 -16.97
CA ALA A 49 14.75 19.19 -16.95
C ALA A 49 15.05 20.69 -16.80
N ASP A 50 14.12 21.54 -17.24
CA ASP A 50 14.27 23.00 -17.24
C ASP A 50 13.71 23.62 -15.95
N SER A 51 12.76 22.95 -15.28
CA SER A 51 12.20 23.34 -13.99
C SER A 51 12.15 22.18 -12.98
N PRO A 52 13.30 21.83 -12.38
CA PRO A 52 13.35 20.91 -11.25
C PRO A 52 12.43 21.39 -10.11
N ALA A 53 11.80 20.47 -9.38
CA ALA A 53 10.82 20.78 -8.34
C ALA A 53 9.56 21.49 -8.85
N ARG A 54 8.96 20.98 -9.94
CA ARG A 54 7.81 21.55 -10.67
C ARG A 54 6.61 22.00 -9.80
N LEU A 55 6.42 21.40 -8.63
CA LEU A 55 5.32 21.75 -7.72
C LEU A 55 5.60 22.96 -6.82
N GLY A 56 6.86 23.41 -6.72
CA GLY A 56 7.27 24.50 -5.81
C GLY A 56 7.06 24.18 -4.33
N LEU A 57 6.88 22.91 -3.98
CA LEU A 57 6.69 22.43 -2.61
C LEU A 57 8.03 22.01 -2.02
N ASP A 58 8.21 22.17 -0.70
CA ASP A 58 9.39 21.68 0.01
C ASP A 58 9.44 20.13 -0.05
N PRO A 59 10.46 19.53 -0.72
CA PRO A 59 10.58 18.09 -0.84
C PRO A 59 10.69 17.40 0.52
N ARG A 60 11.29 18.06 1.52
CA ARG A 60 11.46 17.50 2.85
C ARG A 60 10.13 17.41 3.58
N ALA A 61 9.35 18.50 3.62
CA ALA A 61 8.01 18.49 4.18
C ALA A 61 7.11 17.43 3.51
N MET A 62 7.14 17.33 2.17
CA MET A 62 6.33 16.32 1.46
C MET A 62 6.79 14.89 1.78
N SER A 63 8.09 14.65 1.92
CA SER A 63 8.63 13.33 2.28
C SER A 63 8.19 12.91 3.68
N TRP A 64 8.13 13.85 4.63
CA TRP A 64 7.61 13.60 5.97
C TRP A 64 6.12 13.31 5.96
N LEU A 65 5.32 14.14 5.27
CA LEU A 65 3.88 13.90 5.15
C LEU A 65 3.57 12.53 4.53
N HIS A 66 4.32 12.14 3.49
CA HIS A 66 4.22 10.81 2.91
C HIS A 66 4.57 9.72 3.94
N SER A 67 5.68 9.88 4.66
CA SER A 67 6.12 8.92 5.69
C SER A 67 5.12 8.78 6.84
N ASP A 68 4.50 9.88 7.28
CA ASP A 68 3.44 9.86 8.29
C ASP A 68 2.22 9.08 7.81
N SER A 69 1.82 9.26 6.54
CA SER A 69 0.72 8.49 5.95
C SER A 69 1.04 6.99 5.88
N VAL A 70 2.31 6.64 5.62
CA VAL A 70 2.80 5.24 5.63
C VAL A 70 2.76 4.67 7.05
N LEU A 71 3.10 5.45 8.09
CA LEU A 71 3.01 5.00 9.48
C LEU A 71 1.57 4.69 9.88
N VAL A 72 0.62 5.57 9.53
CA VAL A 72 -0.82 5.32 9.74
C VAL A 72 -1.27 4.06 8.98
N TRP A 73 -0.77 3.87 7.76
CA TRP A 73 -1.05 2.67 6.95
C TRP A 73 -0.56 1.39 7.62
N PHE A 74 0.65 1.39 8.20
CA PHE A 74 1.16 0.25 8.96
C PHE A 74 0.32 0.00 10.21
N GLY A 75 -0.05 1.05 10.95
CA GLY A 75 -0.91 0.94 12.13
C GLY A 75 -2.25 0.26 11.79
N LEU A 76 -2.89 0.68 10.70
CA LEU A 76 -4.13 0.07 10.23
C LEU A 76 -3.95 -1.39 9.78
N LEU A 77 -2.89 -1.70 9.03
CA LEU A 77 -2.61 -3.06 8.58
C LEU A 77 -2.32 -4.00 9.77
N LEU A 78 -1.52 -3.55 10.75
CA LEU A 78 -1.24 -4.32 11.96
C LEU A 78 -2.52 -4.55 12.77
N THR A 79 -3.35 -3.52 12.90
CA THR A 79 -4.66 -3.63 13.57
C THR A 79 -5.54 -4.65 12.84
N LEU A 80 -5.62 -4.61 11.51
CA LEU A 80 -6.37 -5.58 10.70
C LEU A 80 -5.82 -7.00 10.86
N LEU A 81 -4.49 -7.16 10.83
CA LEU A 81 -3.83 -8.46 11.01
C LEU A 81 -4.13 -9.05 12.39
N VAL A 82 -4.02 -8.25 13.46
CA VAL A 82 -4.35 -8.67 14.83
C VAL A 82 -5.83 -9.01 14.94
N ALA A 83 -6.73 -8.18 14.41
CA ALA A 83 -8.16 -8.43 14.46
C ALA A 83 -8.54 -9.72 13.70
N LEU A 84 -7.98 -9.93 12.50
CA LEU A 84 -8.13 -11.19 11.75
C LEU A 84 -7.66 -12.40 12.57
N ARG A 85 -6.62 -12.26 13.39
CA ARG A 85 -6.07 -13.31 14.26
C ARG A 85 -7.00 -13.61 15.44
N LEU A 86 -7.50 -12.57 16.10
CA LEU A 86 -8.36 -12.65 17.29
C LEU A 86 -9.78 -13.11 16.98
N THR A 87 -10.27 -12.92 15.76
CA THR A 87 -11.64 -13.29 15.36
C THR A 87 -11.69 -14.53 14.46
N ASP A 88 -10.68 -15.41 14.50
CA ASP A 88 -10.65 -16.64 13.68
C ASP A 88 -10.83 -16.42 12.16
N GLY A 89 -10.41 -15.24 11.67
CA GLY A 89 -10.51 -14.89 10.26
C GLY A 89 -9.78 -15.87 9.33
N PRO A 90 -10.23 -16.05 8.08
CA PRO A 90 -9.75 -17.10 7.18
C PRO A 90 -8.23 -17.10 7.00
N ARG A 91 -7.63 -18.30 6.95
CA ARG A 91 -6.19 -18.48 6.70
C ARG A 91 -5.68 -17.72 5.45
N PRO A 92 -6.40 -17.69 4.31
CA PRO A 92 -5.99 -16.90 3.15
C PRO A 92 -5.85 -15.40 3.43
N ALA A 93 -6.79 -14.81 4.19
CA ALA A 93 -6.76 -13.39 4.56
C ALA A 93 -5.59 -13.07 5.49
N ARG A 94 -5.35 -13.90 6.51
CA ARG A 94 -4.19 -13.76 7.41
C ARG A 94 -2.87 -13.82 6.63
N ARG A 95 -2.73 -14.79 5.71
CA ARG A 95 -1.52 -14.93 4.88
C ARG A 95 -1.35 -13.72 3.96
N ALA A 96 -2.42 -13.25 3.34
CA ALA A 96 -2.36 -12.06 2.50
C ALA A 96 -1.94 -10.82 3.32
N ALA A 97 -2.48 -10.62 4.52
CA ALA A 97 -2.09 -9.51 5.40
C ALA A 97 -0.60 -9.58 5.82
N VAL A 98 -0.07 -10.77 6.13
CA VAL A 98 1.37 -10.94 6.42
C VAL A 98 2.24 -10.65 5.20
N VAL A 99 1.83 -11.08 4.01
CA VAL A 99 2.53 -10.76 2.75
C VAL A 99 2.52 -9.25 2.51
N THR A 100 1.36 -8.59 2.66
CA THR A 100 1.24 -7.14 2.53
C THR A 100 2.13 -6.41 3.53
N LEU A 101 2.25 -6.91 4.76
CA LEU A 101 3.15 -6.36 5.78
C LEU A 101 4.62 -6.49 5.34
N GLY A 102 5.03 -7.67 4.84
CA GLY A 102 6.39 -7.88 4.34
C GLY A 102 6.75 -6.97 3.16
N VAL A 103 5.82 -6.81 2.20
CA VAL A 103 5.99 -5.88 1.07
C VAL A 103 6.08 -4.44 1.57
N GLY A 104 5.20 -4.03 2.50
CA GLY A 104 5.23 -2.71 3.11
C GLY A 104 6.56 -2.43 3.81
N LEU A 105 7.06 -3.37 4.63
CA LEU A 105 8.35 -3.21 5.33
C LEU A 105 9.52 -3.07 4.36
N ALA A 106 9.54 -3.88 3.29
CA ALA A 106 10.55 -3.74 2.24
C ALA A 106 10.47 -2.37 1.55
N GLN A 107 9.26 -1.87 1.28
CA GLN A 107 9.05 -0.53 0.72
C GLN A 107 9.49 0.59 1.65
N GLY A 108 9.16 0.51 2.95
CA GLY A 108 9.62 1.46 3.95
C GLY A 108 11.14 1.54 4.03
N LEU A 109 11.82 0.38 3.98
CA LEU A 109 13.29 0.31 3.93
C LEU A 109 13.85 0.97 2.66
N ILE A 110 13.31 0.63 1.48
CA ILE A 110 13.76 1.22 0.21
C ILE A 110 13.54 2.74 0.21
N GLY A 111 12.37 3.20 0.67
CA GLY A 111 12.05 4.63 0.76
C GLY A 111 12.97 5.38 1.71
N TYR A 112 13.29 4.79 2.86
CA TYR A 112 14.28 5.36 3.79
C TYR A 112 15.67 5.46 3.15
N VAL A 113 16.12 4.39 2.46
CA VAL A 113 17.41 4.41 1.74
C VAL A 113 17.41 5.52 0.68
N GLN A 114 16.33 5.67 -0.10
CA GLN A 114 16.23 6.76 -1.08
C GLN A 114 16.36 8.13 -0.45
N TYR A 115 15.67 8.37 0.68
CA TYR A 115 15.76 9.63 1.41
C TYR A 115 17.16 9.89 1.93
N ALA A 116 17.79 8.89 2.55
CA ALA A 116 19.09 9.03 3.20
C ALA A 116 20.27 9.13 2.21
N THR A 117 20.14 8.56 1.01
CA THR A 117 21.24 8.47 0.02
C THR A 117 21.06 9.38 -1.19
N GLY A 118 20.05 10.25 -1.18
CA GLY A 118 19.86 11.26 -2.24
C GLY A 118 19.26 10.71 -3.54
N LEU A 119 18.27 9.81 -3.44
CA LEU A 119 17.47 9.30 -4.55
C LEU A 119 18.26 8.52 -5.63
N PRO A 120 19.06 7.48 -5.27
CA PRO A 120 19.75 6.67 -6.28
C PRO A 120 18.74 5.99 -7.21
N VAL A 121 18.98 6.09 -8.52
CA VAL A 121 18.03 5.68 -9.57
C VAL A 121 17.54 4.23 -9.43
N VAL A 122 18.42 3.31 -9.02
CA VAL A 122 18.07 1.90 -8.82
C VAL A 122 17.08 1.75 -7.66
N ALA A 123 17.29 2.46 -6.55
CA ALA A 123 16.36 2.41 -5.43
C ALA A 123 15.01 3.04 -5.79
N VAL A 124 15.00 4.12 -6.58
CA VAL A 124 13.77 4.72 -7.12
C VAL A 124 12.99 3.71 -7.96
N ALA A 125 13.66 3.02 -8.90
CA ALA A 125 13.01 2.01 -9.74
C ALA A 125 12.44 0.85 -8.90
N LEU A 126 13.20 0.36 -7.92
CA LEU A 126 12.73 -0.69 -7.00
C LEU A 126 11.55 -0.22 -6.14
N HIS A 127 11.53 1.04 -5.71
CA HIS A 127 10.42 1.62 -4.97
C HIS A 127 9.16 1.72 -5.84
N MET A 128 9.28 2.20 -7.08
CA MET A 128 8.14 2.27 -8.00
C MET A 128 7.57 0.88 -8.33
N LEU A 129 8.43 -0.11 -8.59
CA LEU A 129 8.01 -1.50 -8.77
C LEU A 129 7.30 -2.04 -7.52
N GLY A 130 7.88 -1.81 -6.35
CA GLY A 130 7.31 -2.31 -5.10
C GLY A 130 6.02 -1.58 -4.70
N ALA A 131 5.81 -0.33 -5.08
CA ALA A 131 4.54 0.37 -4.95
C ALA A 131 3.43 -0.33 -5.78
N CYS A 132 3.74 -0.75 -7.01
CA CYS A 132 2.82 -1.56 -7.81
C CYS A 132 2.51 -2.91 -7.12
N LEU A 133 3.53 -3.59 -6.59
CA LEU A 133 3.35 -4.85 -5.86
C LEU A 133 2.55 -4.66 -4.56
N LEU A 134 2.69 -3.52 -3.89
CA LEU A 134 1.91 -3.17 -2.70
C LEU A 134 0.43 -3.04 -3.05
N VAL A 135 0.09 -2.33 -4.14
CA VAL A 135 -1.29 -2.24 -4.64
C VAL A 135 -1.85 -3.62 -4.96
N VAL A 136 -1.07 -4.49 -5.61
CA VAL A 136 -1.46 -5.89 -5.88
C VAL A 136 -1.70 -6.66 -4.59
N ALA A 137 -0.82 -6.53 -3.59
CA ALA A 137 -0.92 -7.22 -2.30
C ALA A 137 -2.16 -6.77 -1.50
N VAL A 138 -2.42 -5.46 -1.43
CA VAL A 138 -3.61 -4.90 -0.78
C VAL A 138 -4.88 -5.33 -1.51
N THR A 139 -4.88 -5.31 -2.84
CA THR A 139 -6.02 -5.81 -3.64
C THR A 139 -6.26 -7.29 -3.36
N ARG A 140 -5.19 -8.09 -3.28
CA ARG A 140 -5.29 -9.53 -2.96
C ARG A 140 -5.85 -9.76 -1.56
N LEU A 141 -5.41 -8.98 -0.58
CA LEU A 141 -5.94 -9.02 0.78
C LEU A 141 -7.45 -8.74 0.80
N LEU A 142 -7.91 -7.68 0.12
CA LEU A 142 -9.34 -7.40 -0.04
C LEU A 142 -10.10 -8.58 -0.66
N MET A 143 -9.54 -9.19 -1.70
CA MET A 143 -10.18 -10.34 -2.35
C MET A 143 -10.27 -11.55 -1.43
N THR A 144 -9.31 -11.77 -0.52
CA THR A 144 -9.34 -12.91 0.42
C THR A 144 -10.30 -12.74 1.59
N MET A 145 -10.89 -11.56 1.76
CA MET A 145 -11.92 -11.28 2.77
C MET A 145 -13.35 -11.52 2.26
N ARG A 146 -13.49 -11.94 1.00
CA ARG A 146 -14.77 -12.29 0.37
C ARG A 146 -14.64 -13.58 -0.44
N GLU A 147 -15.73 -14.27 -0.63
CA GLU A 147 -15.85 -15.39 -1.56
C GLU A 147 -16.91 -15.11 -2.62
N ARG A 148 -16.82 -15.80 -3.76
CA ARG A 148 -17.85 -15.81 -4.79
C ARG A 148 -18.23 -17.25 -5.05
N LEU A 149 -19.51 -17.55 -4.84
CA LEU A 149 -20.06 -18.87 -5.10
C LEU A 149 -20.20 -19.08 -6.63
N PRO A 150 -20.11 -20.33 -7.11
CA PRO A 150 -20.47 -20.63 -8.50
C PRO A 150 -21.94 -20.24 -8.75
N ALA A 151 -22.22 -19.82 -9.99
CA ALA A 151 -23.57 -19.48 -10.44
C ALA A 151 -24.46 -20.72 -10.58
#